data_AF-A0A5P2AUE0-F1
#
_entry.id   AF-A0A5P2AUE0-F1
#
_cell.length_a   1.000
_cell.length_b   1.000
_cell.length_c   1.000
_cell.angle_alpha   90.00
_cell.angle_beta   90.00
_cell.angle_gamma   90.00
#
_symmetry.space_group_name_H-M   'P 1'
#
loop_
_entity.id
_entity.type
_entity.pdbx_description
1 polymer ?
#
loop_
_entity_poly.entity_id
_entity_poly.type
_entity_poly.pdbx_seq_one_letter_code
_entity_poly.pdbx_strand_id
1 'polypeptide(L)'
;MAEDIAQNVWLSMARSGASGYLDSESDDIDAARGLLFYRVKNEVAAYLNVSRNTERVVDWSDQATCNVYCQLAVEQCALVELPGYLADMVAGLPEAERAALLLKLDGLHPSLMAEHLECSDATAARLVDAAVLLLKLDNPNLCGPAALEGDLAQWEREALAELGDVKREALLRLDPESRRILLLKAQGLTVHEIAKRLGVTWDKAAGAARCVSVLRPSSGKKPTAPRKTGVRRKASKASRLAETLRHEVARMQPGERLPRRIELKARYEVSTSTVDDAWAILRREGLIESNGVQGYRVTMDVSRLAVAA
;
A
#
# COMPACT_ATOMS: atom_id res chain seq x y z
N MET A 1 22.48 -6.07 -14.25
CA MET A 1 21.57 -6.55 -15.32
C MET A 1 22.00 -6.07 -16.70
N ALA A 2 21.91 -4.77 -17.05
CA ALA A 2 22.39 -4.28 -18.36
C ALA A 2 23.90 -4.52 -18.58
N GLU A 3 24.69 -4.37 -17.52
CA GLU A 3 26.14 -4.63 -17.51
C GLU A 3 26.47 -6.12 -17.69
N ASP A 4 25.74 -7.02 -17.01
CA ASP A 4 25.92 -8.48 -17.13
C ASP A 4 25.58 -8.98 -18.54
N ILE A 5 24.57 -8.38 -19.18
CA ILE A 5 24.18 -8.71 -20.56
C ILE A 5 25.28 -8.25 -21.52
N ALA A 6 25.75 -7.01 -21.39
CA ALA A 6 26.83 -6.49 -22.21
C ALA A 6 28.12 -7.33 -22.05
N GLN A 7 28.47 -7.72 -20.82
CA GLN A 7 29.63 -8.57 -20.53
C GLN A 7 29.50 -9.97 -21.12
N ASN A 8 28.33 -10.61 -21.00
CA ASN A 8 28.12 -11.95 -21.58
C ASN A 8 28.17 -11.95 -23.11
N VAL A 9 27.65 -10.90 -23.75
CA VAL A 9 27.74 -10.70 -25.21
C VAL A 9 29.21 -10.52 -25.62
N TRP A 10 29.96 -9.68 -24.91
CA TRP A 10 31.40 -9.50 -25.17
C TRP A 10 32.21 -10.79 -24.96
N LEU A 11 31.90 -11.57 -23.91
CA LEU A 11 32.54 -12.87 -23.67
C LEU A 11 32.22 -13.89 -24.75
N SER A 12 30.98 -13.92 -25.26
CA SER A 12 30.57 -14.77 -26.38
C SER A 12 31.33 -14.39 -27.67
N MET A 13 31.48 -13.09 -27.94
CA MET A 13 32.23 -12.58 -29.09
C MET A 13 33.73 -12.87 -29.00
N ALA A 14 34.31 -12.72 -27.80
CA ALA A 14 35.72 -13.07 -27.56
C ALA A 14 35.98 -14.57 -27.72
N ARG A 15 35.02 -15.43 -27.34
CA ARG A 15 35.14 -16.90 -27.42
C ARG A 15 34.90 -17.47 -28.81
N SER A 16 33.94 -16.93 -29.54
CA SER A 16 33.65 -17.37 -30.91
C SER A 16 34.74 -16.93 -31.90
N GLY A 17 35.56 -15.96 -31.50
CA GLY A 17 36.43 -15.22 -32.40
C GLY A 17 35.55 -14.46 -33.38
N ALA A 18 35.84 -13.20 -33.66
CA ALA A 18 35.09 -12.47 -34.69
C ALA A 18 35.28 -13.04 -36.12
N SER A 19 35.75 -14.29 -36.27
CA SER A 19 36.18 -14.95 -37.50
C SER A 19 35.06 -15.20 -38.51
N GLY A 20 33.79 -15.06 -38.13
CA GLY A 20 32.68 -15.15 -39.09
C GLY A 20 32.36 -13.84 -39.83
N TYR A 21 32.97 -12.73 -39.42
CA TYR A 21 32.68 -11.39 -39.96
C TYR A 21 33.92 -10.50 -40.13
N LEU A 22 35.05 -10.88 -39.50
CA LEU A 22 36.39 -10.43 -39.85
C LEU A 22 37.02 -11.45 -40.81
N ASP A 23 36.29 -11.84 -41.86
CA ASP A 23 36.98 -12.45 -42.99
C ASP A 23 37.99 -11.43 -43.52
N SER A 24 39.20 -11.95 -43.74
CA SER A 24 40.43 -11.22 -44.03
C SER A 24 40.25 -10.06 -45.01
N GLU A 25 40.88 -8.93 -44.70
CA GLU A 25 41.09 -7.74 -45.57
C GLU A 25 40.04 -6.61 -45.55
N SER A 26 39.45 -6.31 -44.40
CA SER A 26 38.88 -4.97 -44.17
C SER A 26 39.73 -4.22 -43.14
N ASP A 27 40.68 -3.40 -43.62
CA ASP A 27 41.43 -2.43 -42.80
C ASP A 27 40.55 -1.30 -42.24
N ASP A 28 39.24 -1.30 -42.56
CA ASP A 28 38.28 -0.32 -42.08
C ASP A 28 37.76 -0.68 -40.69
N ILE A 29 38.43 -0.12 -39.68
CA ILE A 29 38.08 -0.22 -38.26
C ILE A 29 36.67 0.32 -37.98
N ASP A 30 36.19 1.30 -38.74
CA ASP A 30 34.87 1.90 -38.50
C ASP A 30 33.75 1.01 -39.05
N ALA A 31 33.98 0.31 -40.16
CA ALA A 31 33.07 -0.75 -40.64
C ALA A 31 32.97 -1.91 -39.63
N ALA A 32 34.10 -2.33 -39.05
CA ALA A 32 34.14 -3.34 -38.00
C ALA A 32 33.39 -2.90 -36.73
N ARG A 33 33.57 -1.64 -36.30
CA ARG A 33 32.83 -1.06 -35.16
C ARG A 33 31.32 -1.05 -35.41
N GLY A 34 30.88 -0.69 -36.62
CA GLY A 34 29.47 -0.69 -37.00
C GLY A 34 28.84 -2.08 -36.92
N LEU A 35 29.53 -3.11 -37.41
CA LEU A 35 29.07 -4.50 -37.36
C LEU A 35 29.00 -5.05 -35.94
N LEU A 36 30.01 -4.76 -35.10
CA LEU A 36 30.02 -5.16 -33.69
C LEU A 36 28.88 -4.48 -32.92
N PHE A 37 28.67 -3.19 -33.14
CA PHE A 37 27.56 -2.45 -32.51
C PHE A 37 26.19 -3.03 -32.89
N TYR A 38 25.97 -3.31 -34.18
CA TYR A 38 24.72 -3.91 -34.65
C TYR A 38 24.44 -5.26 -34.00
N ARG A 39 25.48 -6.08 -33.81
CA ARG A 39 25.36 -7.40 -33.18
C ARG A 39 25.08 -7.31 -31.69
N VAL A 40 25.81 -6.48 -30.94
CA VAL A 40 25.57 -6.27 -29.50
C VAL A 40 24.14 -5.79 -29.30
N LYS A 41 23.68 -4.85 -30.13
CA LYS A 41 22.30 -4.35 -30.11
C LYS A 41 21.27 -5.47 -30.33
N ASN A 42 21.48 -6.34 -31.32
CA ASN A 42 20.54 -7.42 -31.63
C ASN A 42 20.51 -8.50 -30.55
N GLU A 43 21.64 -8.84 -29.95
CA GLU A 43 21.72 -9.81 -28.85
C GLU A 43 21.08 -9.26 -27.57
N VAL A 44 21.31 -7.97 -27.25
CA VAL A 44 20.60 -7.30 -26.15
C VAL A 44 19.10 -7.28 -26.40
N ALA A 45 18.66 -6.98 -27.63
CA ALA A 45 17.25 -6.99 -28.01
C ALA A 45 16.62 -8.39 -27.92
N ALA A 46 17.34 -9.43 -28.34
CA ALA A 46 16.91 -10.82 -28.27
C ALA A 46 16.85 -11.33 -26.81
N TYR A 47 17.86 -11.00 -25.99
CA TYR A 47 17.91 -11.37 -24.57
C TYR A 47 16.77 -10.73 -23.77
N LEU A 48 16.47 -9.46 -24.04
CA LEU A 48 15.36 -8.76 -23.41
C LEU A 48 13.99 -9.21 -23.96
N ASN A 49 13.96 -9.96 -25.07
CA ASN A 49 12.76 -10.40 -25.79
C ASN A 49 11.73 -9.26 -25.99
N VAL A 50 12.23 -8.01 -26.10
CA VAL A 50 11.41 -6.82 -26.32
C VAL A 50 11.23 -6.71 -27.83
N SER A 51 10.11 -7.22 -28.33
CA SER A 51 9.63 -6.79 -29.64
C SER A 51 9.35 -5.29 -29.55
N ARG A 52 10.04 -4.45 -30.32
CA ARG A 52 9.76 -2.99 -30.38
C ARG A 52 8.30 -2.68 -30.76
N ASN A 53 7.57 -3.66 -31.27
CA ASN A 53 6.15 -3.56 -31.59
C ASN A 53 5.22 -3.49 -30.36
N THR A 54 5.74 -3.68 -29.13
CA THR A 54 4.96 -3.52 -27.89
C THR A 54 5.34 -2.29 -27.06
N GLU A 55 6.36 -1.51 -27.45
CA GLU A 55 6.59 -0.18 -26.86
C GLU A 55 5.52 0.78 -27.36
N ARG A 56 4.44 0.91 -26.58
CA ARG A 56 3.49 2.01 -26.73
C ARG A 56 3.98 3.18 -25.88
N VAL A 57 3.80 4.40 -26.38
CA VAL A 57 3.93 5.60 -25.54
C VAL A 57 3.03 5.39 -24.32
N VAL A 58 3.61 5.56 -23.13
CA VAL A 58 2.88 5.42 -21.87
C VAL A 58 1.74 6.42 -21.90
N ASP A 59 0.51 5.90 -21.92
CA ASP A 59 -0.67 6.73 -21.90
C ASP A 59 -0.92 7.18 -20.47
N TRP A 60 -0.43 8.37 -20.13
CA TRP A 60 -0.66 8.98 -18.80
C TRP A 60 -2.12 9.40 -18.58
N SER A 61 -2.97 9.37 -19.63
CA SER A 61 -4.42 9.54 -19.46
C SER A 61 -5.11 8.25 -19.02
N ASP A 62 -4.46 7.09 -19.16
CA ASP A 62 -4.94 5.85 -18.56
C ASP A 62 -4.61 5.84 -17.06
N GLN A 63 -5.66 5.94 -16.25
CA GLN A 63 -5.58 6.00 -14.79
C GLN A 63 -4.81 4.81 -14.21
N ALA A 64 -5.00 3.60 -14.75
CA ALA A 64 -4.32 2.40 -14.26
C ALA A 64 -2.80 2.47 -14.51
N THR A 65 -2.41 2.87 -15.72
CA THR A 65 -1.02 3.11 -16.10
C THR A 65 -0.40 4.22 -15.24
N CYS A 66 -1.10 5.35 -15.06
CA CYS A 66 -0.60 6.43 -14.20
C CYS A 66 -0.31 5.92 -12.79
N ASN A 67 -1.27 5.25 -12.14
CA ASN A 67 -1.10 4.78 -10.76
C ASN A 67 0.09 3.84 -10.57
N VAL A 68 0.30 2.93 -11.52
CA VAL A 68 1.42 1.97 -11.47
C VAL A 68 2.76 2.69 -11.57
N TYR A 69 2.84 3.74 -12.38
CA TYR A 69 4.07 4.50 -12.61
C TYR A 69 4.16 5.80 -11.78
N CYS A 70 3.15 6.12 -10.97
CA CYS A 70 3.06 7.34 -10.16
C CYS A 70 4.24 7.48 -9.19
N GLN A 71 4.73 6.36 -8.66
CA GLN A 71 5.93 6.33 -7.82
C GLN A 71 7.21 6.80 -8.55
N LEU A 72 7.22 6.71 -9.89
CA LEU A 72 8.35 7.07 -10.75
C LEU A 72 8.16 8.45 -11.41
N ALA A 73 6.95 8.99 -11.46
CA ALA A 73 6.61 10.25 -12.10
C ALA A 73 5.59 11.06 -11.26
N VAL A 74 6.02 11.48 -10.07
CA VAL A 74 5.20 12.16 -9.06
C VAL A 74 4.53 13.45 -9.58
N GLU A 75 5.14 14.14 -10.54
CA GLU A 75 4.60 15.38 -11.11
C GLU A 75 3.55 15.18 -12.23
N GLN A 76 3.41 13.95 -12.74
CA GLN A 76 2.62 13.67 -13.95
C GLN A 76 1.34 12.88 -13.68
N CYS A 77 1.12 12.42 -12.44
CA CYS A 77 -0.14 11.79 -12.07
C CYS A 77 -1.12 12.74 -11.42
N ALA A 78 -2.23 12.97 -12.12
CA ALA A 78 -3.42 13.56 -11.55
C ALA A 78 -4.07 12.53 -10.60
N LEU A 79 -3.83 12.69 -9.30
CA LEU A 79 -4.67 12.09 -8.26
C LEU A 79 -6.12 12.57 -8.48
N VAL A 80 -7.11 11.74 -8.15
CA VAL A 80 -8.51 12.09 -8.38
C VAL A 80 -8.89 13.33 -7.57
N GLU A 81 -9.18 14.43 -8.26
CA GLU A 81 -9.79 15.60 -7.65
C GLU A 81 -11.28 15.32 -7.40
N LEU A 82 -11.64 15.15 -6.13
CA LEU A 82 -13.03 14.94 -5.74
C LEU A 82 -13.82 16.25 -5.86
N PRO A 83 -15.07 16.21 -6.37
CA PRO A 83 -15.99 17.34 -6.27
C PRO A 83 -16.10 17.83 -4.82
N GLY A 84 -16.17 19.15 -4.61
CA GLY A 84 -16.07 19.75 -3.27
C GLY A 84 -17.00 19.12 -2.21
N TYR A 85 -18.24 18.82 -2.58
CA TYR A 85 -19.19 18.16 -1.68
C TYR A 85 -18.77 16.74 -1.24
N LEU A 86 -18.09 15.98 -2.11
CA LEU A 86 -17.52 14.67 -1.77
C LEU A 86 -16.21 14.80 -0.98
N ALA A 87 -15.40 15.80 -1.29
CA ALA A 87 -14.15 16.07 -0.57
C ALA A 87 -14.43 16.32 0.93
N ASP A 88 -15.45 17.13 1.26
CA ASP A 88 -15.85 17.39 2.64
C ASP A 88 -16.31 16.12 3.36
N MET A 89 -17.11 15.28 2.69
CA MET A 89 -17.57 14.00 3.24
C MET A 89 -16.41 13.04 3.49
N VAL A 90 -15.49 12.90 2.53
CA VAL A 90 -14.31 12.03 2.63
C VAL A 90 -13.33 12.54 3.69
N ALA A 91 -13.21 13.85 3.88
CA ALA A 91 -12.37 14.45 4.91
C ALA A 91 -12.79 14.05 6.33
N GLY A 92 -14.10 13.84 6.56
CA GLY A 92 -14.68 13.40 7.83
C GLY A 92 -14.38 11.94 8.21
N LEU A 93 -13.89 11.13 7.25
CA LEU A 93 -13.58 9.71 7.51
C LEU A 93 -12.32 9.53 8.39
N PRO A 94 -12.24 8.42 9.14
CA PRO A 94 -11.01 8.05 9.82
C PRO A 94 -9.87 7.85 8.82
N GLU A 95 -8.64 8.18 9.23
CA GLU A 95 -7.48 8.29 8.34
C GLU A 95 -7.17 7.02 7.54
N ALA A 96 -7.24 5.84 8.16
CA ALA A 96 -6.95 4.57 7.49
C ALA A 96 -8.02 4.22 6.43
N GLU A 97 -9.29 4.36 6.77
CA GLU A 97 -10.43 4.18 5.87
C GLU A 97 -10.41 5.21 4.73
N ARG A 98 -10.11 6.49 5.04
CA ARG A 98 -9.95 7.57 4.05
C ARG A 98 -8.83 7.29 3.07
N ALA A 99 -7.64 6.94 3.56
CA ALA A 99 -6.49 6.65 2.70
C ALA A 99 -6.76 5.45 1.78
N ALA A 100 -7.37 4.39 2.31
CA ALA A 100 -7.75 3.23 1.49
C ALA A 100 -8.77 3.60 0.41
N LEU A 101 -9.77 4.43 0.74
CA LEU A 101 -10.76 4.88 -0.23
C LEU A 101 -10.15 5.73 -1.34
N LEU A 102 -9.25 6.67 -1.01
CA LEU A 102 -8.59 7.52 -2.00
C LEU A 102 -7.72 6.69 -2.95
N LEU A 103 -6.88 5.79 -2.42
CA LEU A 103 -6.07 4.90 -3.26
C LEU A 103 -6.96 4.02 -4.17
N LYS A 104 -8.14 3.62 -3.69
CA LYS A 104 -9.10 2.86 -4.51
C LYS A 104 -9.70 3.70 -5.63
N LEU A 105 -10.06 4.95 -5.33
CA LEU A 105 -10.62 5.90 -6.29
C LEU A 105 -9.59 6.32 -7.34
N ASP A 106 -8.34 6.48 -6.91
CA ASP A 106 -7.23 6.70 -7.82
C ASP A 106 -7.11 5.54 -8.80
N GLY A 107 -7.51 4.32 -8.43
CA GLY A 107 -7.57 3.15 -9.31
C GLY A 107 -6.51 2.11 -9.00
N LEU A 108 -5.88 2.16 -7.82
CA LEU A 108 -4.85 1.20 -7.45
C LEU A 108 -5.43 -0.21 -7.26
N HIS A 109 -4.64 -1.20 -7.67
CA HIS A 109 -4.94 -2.60 -7.41
C HIS A 109 -4.84 -2.91 -5.90
N PRO A 110 -5.69 -3.77 -5.32
CA PRO A 110 -5.71 -4.06 -3.88
C PRO A 110 -4.36 -4.45 -3.27
N SER A 111 -3.51 -5.16 -4.02
CA SER A 111 -2.15 -5.54 -3.57
C SER A 111 -1.21 -4.34 -3.41
N LEU A 112 -1.29 -3.36 -4.32
CA LEU A 112 -0.52 -2.12 -4.23
C LEU A 112 -1.08 -1.22 -3.13
N MET A 113 -2.40 -1.17 -2.99
CA MET A 113 -3.02 -0.47 -1.86
C MET A 113 -2.54 -1.04 -0.52
N ALA A 114 -2.44 -2.35 -0.41
CA ALA A 114 -1.97 -3.03 0.80
C ALA A 114 -0.52 -2.66 1.14
N GLU A 115 0.34 -2.56 0.13
CA GLU A 115 1.72 -2.07 0.29
C GLU A 115 1.74 -0.61 0.77
N HIS A 116 0.97 0.27 0.13
CA HIS A 116 0.86 1.68 0.51
C HIS A 116 0.31 1.89 1.93
N LEU A 117 -0.61 1.03 2.37
CA LEU A 117 -1.23 1.09 3.70
C LEU A 117 -0.48 0.28 4.77
N GLU A 118 0.64 -0.37 4.40
CA GLU A 118 1.41 -1.27 5.26
C GLU A 118 0.53 -2.37 5.91
N CYS A 119 -0.42 -2.93 5.16
CA CYS A 119 -1.34 -3.96 5.63
C CYS A 119 -1.49 -5.13 4.64
N SER A 120 -2.34 -6.11 4.95
CA SER A 120 -2.66 -7.19 4.00
C SER A 120 -3.74 -6.77 2.98
N ASP A 121 -3.77 -7.41 1.83
CA ASP A 121 -4.77 -7.19 0.76
C ASP A 121 -6.21 -7.24 1.29
N ALA A 122 -6.52 -8.27 2.09
CA ALA A 122 -7.81 -8.42 2.73
C ALA A 122 -8.12 -7.28 3.72
N THR A 123 -7.09 -6.69 4.35
CA THR A 123 -7.27 -5.54 5.24
C THR A 123 -7.51 -4.26 4.46
N ALA A 124 -6.77 -4.04 3.37
CA ALA A 124 -6.97 -2.90 2.47
C ALA A 124 -8.39 -2.91 1.89
N ALA A 125 -8.87 -4.05 1.40
CA ALA A 125 -10.24 -4.20 0.90
C ALA A 125 -11.29 -3.89 1.99
N ARG A 126 -11.11 -4.42 3.21
CA ARG A 126 -12.01 -4.14 4.33
C ARG A 126 -12.01 -2.67 4.77
N LEU A 127 -10.90 -1.95 4.62
CA LEU A 127 -10.82 -0.52 4.89
C LEU A 127 -11.65 0.28 3.89
N VAL A 128 -11.62 -0.09 2.60
CA VAL A 128 -12.47 0.52 1.57
C VAL A 128 -13.95 0.26 1.88
N ASP A 129 -14.31 -1.00 2.15
CA ASP A 129 -15.70 -1.36 2.48
C ASP A 129 -16.22 -0.60 3.71
N ALA A 130 -15.37 -0.49 4.74
CA ALA A 130 -15.66 0.30 5.92
C ALA A 130 -15.82 1.80 5.60
N ALA A 131 -14.93 2.38 4.78
CA ALA A 131 -15.01 3.78 4.37
C ALA A 131 -16.33 4.10 3.66
N VAL A 132 -16.73 3.26 2.70
CA VAL A 132 -17.99 3.42 1.97
C VAL A 132 -19.18 3.28 2.91
N LEU A 133 -19.15 2.32 3.85
CA LEU A 133 -20.23 2.12 4.80
C LEU A 133 -20.36 3.29 5.79
N LEU A 134 -19.23 3.87 6.24
CA LEU A 134 -19.23 5.07 7.08
C LEU A 134 -19.82 6.27 6.34
N LEU A 135 -19.45 6.49 5.08
CA LEU A 135 -20.03 7.56 4.26
C LEU A 135 -21.55 7.42 4.15
N LYS A 136 -22.05 6.20 3.95
CA LYS A 136 -23.49 5.90 3.87
C LYS A 136 -24.21 6.12 5.20
N LEU A 137 -23.57 5.81 6.33
CA LEU A 137 -24.12 6.02 7.66
C LEU A 137 -24.23 7.50 8.01
N ASP A 138 -23.19 8.28 7.69
CA ASP A 138 -23.16 9.72 7.96
C ASP A 138 -24.01 10.52 6.95
N ASN A 139 -24.18 9.98 5.74
CA ASN A 139 -24.94 10.61 4.65
C ASN A 139 -26.02 9.65 4.13
N PRO A 140 -27.11 9.43 4.88
CA PRO A 140 -28.16 8.48 4.52
C PRO A 140 -28.90 8.82 3.21
N ASN A 141 -28.75 10.05 2.69
CA ASN A 141 -29.26 10.46 1.38
C ASN A 141 -28.47 9.87 0.21
N LEU A 142 -27.26 9.34 0.44
CA LEU A 142 -26.50 8.59 -0.57
C LEU A 142 -27.02 7.16 -0.78
N CYS A 143 -27.91 6.70 0.11
CA CYS A 143 -28.54 5.39 0.06
C CYS A 143 -29.89 5.45 -0.66
N GLY A 144 -30.39 4.29 -1.07
CA GLY A 144 -31.72 4.14 -1.64
C GLY A 144 -32.85 4.40 -0.61
N PRO A 145 -34.11 4.13 -1.00
CA PRO A 145 -35.25 4.31 -0.10
C PRO A 145 -35.09 3.47 1.18
N ALA A 146 -35.57 4.00 2.30
CA ALA A 146 -35.57 3.28 3.57
C ALA A 146 -36.42 2.01 3.48
N ALA A 147 -35.94 0.93 4.10
CA ALA A 147 -36.72 -0.29 4.25
C ALA A 147 -38.00 -0.02 5.04
N LEU A 148 -39.12 -0.59 4.60
CA LEU A 148 -40.37 -0.57 5.35
C LEU A 148 -40.23 -1.45 6.58
N GLU A 149 -40.67 -0.95 7.74
CA GLU A 149 -40.53 -1.70 9.00
C GLU A 149 -41.25 -3.05 8.99
N GLY A 150 -42.32 -3.19 8.19
CA GLY A 150 -43.06 -4.44 8.03
C GLY A 150 -42.26 -5.58 7.41
N ASP A 151 -41.23 -5.27 6.61
CA ASP A 151 -40.40 -6.28 5.92
C ASP A 151 -39.24 -6.80 6.79
N LEU A 152 -39.06 -6.20 7.98
CA LEU A 152 -37.97 -6.53 8.89
C LEU A 152 -38.35 -7.72 9.78
N ALA A 153 -37.39 -8.64 9.94
CA ALA A 153 -37.48 -9.70 10.92
C ALA A 153 -37.72 -9.11 12.33
N GLN A 154 -38.46 -9.84 13.16
CA GLN A 154 -38.84 -9.35 14.50
C GLN A 154 -37.62 -8.91 15.33
N TRP A 155 -36.55 -9.69 15.33
CA TRP A 155 -35.32 -9.36 16.06
C TRP A 155 -34.63 -8.10 15.53
N GLU A 156 -34.74 -7.79 14.24
CA GLU A 156 -34.18 -6.56 13.65
C GLU A 156 -34.95 -5.35 14.14
N ARG A 157 -36.29 -5.44 14.18
CA ARG A 157 -37.16 -4.37 14.70
C ARG A 157 -36.87 -4.10 16.17
N GLU A 158 -36.75 -5.14 16.98
CA GLU A 158 -36.40 -5.03 18.40
C GLU A 158 -35.03 -4.36 18.58
N ALA A 159 -34.01 -4.78 17.82
CA ALA A 159 -32.68 -4.17 17.88
C ALA A 159 -32.66 -2.70 17.41
N LEU A 160 -33.48 -2.34 16.41
CA LEU A 160 -33.62 -0.97 15.92
C LEU A 160 -34.41 -0.07 16.89
N ALA A 161 -35.31 -0.64 17.68
CA ALA A 161 -36.07 0.09 18.70
C ALA A 161 -35.17 0.59 19.85
N GLU A 162 -34.07 -0.11 20.15
CA GLU A 162 -33.08 0.31 21.15
C GLU A 162 -32.21 1.50 20.70
N LEU A 163 -32.22 1.84 19.41
CA LEU A 163 -31.44 2.94 18.85
C LEU A 163 -32.28 4.22 18.74
N GLY A 164 -31.62 5.38 18.83
CA GLY A 164 -32.27 6.67 18.60
C GLY A 164 -32.69 6.88 17.13
N ASP A 165 -33.68 7.74 16.90
CA ASP A 165 -34.38 7.87 15.62
C ASP A 165 -33.46 8.15 14.42
N VAL A 166 -32.47 9.04 14.59
CA VAL A 166 -31.50 9.37 13.53
C VAL A 166 -30.68 8.15 13.09
N LYS A 167 -30.21 7.35 14.06
CA LYS A 167 -29.44 6.13 13.78
C LYS A 167 -30.31 5.04 13.17
N ARG A 168 -31.56 4.94 13.64
CA ARG A 168 -32.56 4.02 13.09
C ARG A 168 -32.81 4.32 11.61
N GLU A 169 -33.06 5.58 11.26
CA GLU A 169 -33.29 6.00 9.88
C GLU A 169 -32.08 5.69 8.98
N ALA A 170 -30.87 6.02 9.43
CA ALA A 170 -29.65 5.73 8.67
C ALA A 170 -29.47 4.23 8.40
N LEU A 171 -29.72 3.37 9.41
CA LEU A 171 -29.64 1.91 9.25
C LEU A 171 -30.73 1.34 8.34
N LEU A 172 -31.94 1.90 8.36
CA LEU A 172 -33.04 1.45 7.50
C LEU A 172 -32.75 1.67 6.01
N ARG A 173 -31.95 2.68 5.67
CA ARG A 173 -31.53 2.95 4.29
C ARG A 173 -30.34 2.11 3.83
N LEU A 174 -29.61 1.47 4.75
CA LEU A 174 -28.55 0.54 4.38
C LEU A 174 -29.11 -0.75 3.76
N ASP A 175 -28.25 -1.43 3.01
CA ASP A 175 -28.56 -2.78 2.54
C ASP A 175 -28.80 -3.73 3.73
N PRO A 176 -29.66 -4.76 3.55
CA PRO A 176 -30.05 -5.65 4.65
C PRO A 176 -28.86 -6.35 5.31
N GLU A 177 -27.83 -6.71 4.54
CA GLU A 177 -26.67 -7.44 5.05
C GLU A 177 -25.83 -6.57 5.98
N SER A 178 -25.45 -5.38 5.54
CA SER A 178 -24.68 -4.41 6.30
C SER A 178 -25.43 -3.99 7.57
N ARG A 179 -26.74 -3.74 7.46
CA ARG A 179 -27.61 -3.44 8.62
C ARG A 179 -27.56 -4.59 9.63
N ARG A 180 -27.80 -5.84 9.20
CA ARG A 180 -27.81 -7.02 10.09
C ARG A 180 -26.46 -7.25 10.76
N ILE A 181 -25.36 -7.10 10.02
CA ILE A 181 -24.00 -7.22 10.58
C ILE A 181 -23.79 -6.19 11.69
N LEU A 182 -24.16 -4.93 11.44
CA LEU A 182 -23.99 -3.85 12.42
C LEU A 182 -24.85 -4.04 13.67
N LEU A 183 -26.12 -4.45 13.52
CA LEU A 183 -27.02 -4.73 14.64
C LEU A 183 -26.50 -5.89 15.50
N LEU A 184 -26.13 -7.01 14.89
CA LEU A 184 -25.58 -8.15 15.62
C LEU A 184 -24.24 -7.81 16.28
N LYS A 185 -23.43 -6.97 15.64
CA LYS A 185 -22.18 -6.51 16.24
C LYS A 185 -22.41 -5.59 17.44
N ALA A 186 -23.44 -4.75 17.40
CA ALA A 186 -23.82 -3.88 18.50
C ALA A 186 -24.32 -4.70 19.72
N GLN A 187 -25.01 -5.82 19.47
CA GLN A 187 -25.42 -6.80 20.49
C GLN A 187 -24.25 -7.61 21.10
N GLY A 188 -23.03 -7.43 20.59
CA GLY A 188 -21.82 -8.02 21.18
C GLY A 188 -21.33 -9.30 20.51
N LEU A 189 -21.94 -9.76 19.42
CA LEU A 189 -21.48 -10.95 18.72
C LEU A 189 -20.08 -10.75 18.10
N THR A 190 -19.33 -11.85 18.00
CA THR A 190 -18.06 -11.88 17.31
C THR A 190 -18.27 -11.91 15.79
N VAL A 191 -17.27 -11.46 15.03
CA VAL A 191 -17.35 -11.43 13.55
C VAL A 191 -17.58 -12.83 12.97
N HIS A 192 -16.98 -13.85 13.59
CA HIS A 192 -17.15 -15.24 13.17
C HIS A 192 -18.59 -15.74 13.38
N GLU A 193 -19.20 -15.42 14.52
CA GLU A 193 -20.60 -15.78 14.79
C GLU A 193 -21.56 -15.06 13.85
N ILE A 194 -21.30 -13.79 13.55
CA ILE A 194 -22.09 -12.99 12.60
C ILE A 194 -22.01 -13.60 11.20
N ALA A 195 -20.80 -13.88 10.71
CA ALA A 195 -20.58 -14.48 9.41
C ALA A 195 -21.33 -15.82 9.27
N LYS A 196 -21.21 -16.68 10.30
CA LYS A 196 -21.91 -17.97 10.35
C LYS A 196 -23.43 -17.81 10.39
N ARG A 197 -23.95 -16.86 11.18
CA ARG A 197 -25.39 -16.66 11.37
C ARG A 197 -26.06 -16.06 10.13
N LEU A 198 -25.36 -15.19 9.40
CA LEU A 198 -25.90 -14.52 8.22
C LEU A 198 -25.53 -15.22 6.91
N GLY A 199 -24.66 -16.23 6.93
CA GLY A 199 -24.19 -16.89 5.71
C GLY A 199 -23.32 -16.00 4.82
N VAL A 200 -22.69 -14.96 5.38
CA VAL A 200 -21.82 -14.02 4.67
C VAL A 200 -20.35 -14.40 4.84
N THR A 201 -19.50 -13.96 3.92
CA THR A 201 -18.04 -14.13 4.05
C THR A 201 -17.51 -13.40 5.28
N TRP A 202 -16.48 -13.96 5.91
CA TRP A 202 -15.84 -13.34 7.07
C TRP A 202 -15.33 -11.93 6.76
N ASP A 203 -14.72 -11.70 5.59
CA ASP A 203 -14.18 -10.38 5.23
C ASP A 203 -15.25 -9.29 5.19
N LYS A 204 -16.41 -9.59 4.58
CA LYS A 204 -17.56 -8.68 4.54
C LYS A 204 -18.09 -8.37 5.94
N ALA A 205 -18.24 -9.39 6.79
CA ALA A 205 -18.63 -9.21 8.19
C ALA A 205 -17.59 -8.39 8.97
N ALA A 206 -16.30 -8.63 8.73
CA ALA A 206 -15.21 -7.94 9.40
C ALA A 206 -15.11 -6.47 8.99
N GLY A 207 -15.30 -6.14 7.70
CA GLY A 207 -15.32 -4.78 7.19
C GLY A 207 -16.45 -3.96 7.81
N ALA A 208 -17.69 -4.46 7.70
CA ALA A 208 -18.85 -3.77 8.28
C ALA A 208 -18.77 -3.64 9.81
N ALA A 209 -18.26 -4.65 10.52
CA ALA A 209 -18.11 -4.61 11.98
C ALA A 209 -17.20 -3.48 12.49
N ARG A 210 -16.33 -2.89 11.65
CA ARG A 210 -15.50 -1.72 12.02
C ARG A 210 -16.33 -0.47 12.28
N CYS A 211 -17.51 -0.38 11.66
CA CYS A 211 -18.37 0.80 11.73
C CYS A 211 -19.30 0.78 12.95
N VAL A 212 -19.29 -0.28 13.77
CA VAL A 212 -20.18 -0.40 14.96
C VAL A 212 -19.94 0.71 15.99
N SER A 213 -18.75 1.31 16.01
CA SER A 213 -18.42 2.43 16.89
C SER A 213 -19.35 3.63 16.69
N VAL A 214 -19.90 3.79 15.48
CA VAL A 214 -20.88 4.84 15.13
C VAL A 214 -22.23 4.58 15.80
N LEU A 215 -22.60 3.31 16.01
CA LEU A 215 -23.88 2.94 16.62
C LEU A 215 -23.91 3.10 18.13
N ARG A 216 -22.76 3.02 18.82
CA ARG A 216 -22.72 3.20 20.27
C ARG A 216 -23.16 4.63 20.64
N PRO A 217 -24.01 4.83 21.66
CA PRO A 217 -24.31 6.16 22.14
C PRO A 217 -23.00 6.86 22.53
N SER A 218 -22.89 8.14 22.22
CA SER A 218 -21.77 8.98 22.66
C SER A 218 -21.85 9.12 24.19
N SER A 219 -21.47 8.10 24.94
CA SER A 219 -21.06 8.31 26.32
C SER A 219 -19.90 9.29 26.26
N GLY A 220 -20.15 10.51 26.75
CA GLY A 220 -19.33 11.71 26.64
C GLY A 220 -17.89 11.45 26.20
N LYS A 221 -17.63 11.62 24.90
CA LYS A 221 -16.28 11.79 24.40
C LYS A 221 -15.83 13.15 24.94
N LYS A 222 -15.26 13.19 26.15
CA LYS A 222 -14.26 14.21 26.45
C LYS A 222 -13.34 14.24 25.24
N PRO A 223 -12.99 15.40 24.66
CA PRO A 223 -12.00 15.45 23.60
C PRO A 223 -10.82 14.65 24.12
N THR A 224 -10.57 13.51 23.50
CA THR A 224 -9.43 12.70 23.86
C THR A 224 -8.25 13.60 23.54
N ALA A 225 -7.67 14.15 24.61
CA ALA A 225 -6.35 14.75 24.58
C ALA A 225 -5.46 13.82 23.72
N PRO A 226 -4.55 14.39 22.91
CA PRO A 226 -3.67 13.61 22.05
C PRO A 226 -3.16 12.43 22.84
N ARG A 227 -3.42 11.23 22.30
CA ARG A 227 -3.24 9.94 22.97
C ARG A 227 -1.85 9.95 23.58
N LYS A 228 -1.74 10.13 24.91
CA LYS A 228 -0.45 10.12 25.60
C LYS A 228 0.15 8.73 25.40
N THR A 229 1.14 8.66 24.51
CA THR A 229 2.08 7.56 24.33
C THR A 229 2.89 7.42 25.61
N GLY A 230 2.29 6.80 26.62
CA GLY A 230 2.81 6.78 27.98
C GLY A 230 2.49 5.51 28.72
N VAL A 231 2.45 4.37 28.03
CA VAL A 231 2.79 3.11 28.68
C VAL A 231 4.18 2.79 28.18
N ARG A 232 5.16 2.85 29.09
CA ARG A 232 6.53 2.39 28.91
C ARG A 232 6.49 0.87 28.68
N ARG A 233 5.99 0.44 27.51
CA ARG A 233 6.12 -0.93 27.01
C ARG A 233 7.61 -1.21 27.00
N LYS A 234 8.04 -2.31 27.62
CA LYS A 234 9.40 -2.84 27.44
C LYS A 234 9.72 -2.71 25.95
N ALA A 235 10.77 -1.97 25.61
CA ALA A 235 11.14 -1.70 24.22
C ALA A 235 11.10 -3.03 23.44
N SER A 236 10.29 -3.08 22.38
CA SER A 236 10.15 -4.29 21.58
C SER A 236 11.52 -4.67 21.02
N LYS A 237 11.72 -5.95 20.67
CA LYS A 237 12.98 -6.39 20.06
C LYS A 237 13.31 -5.57 18.80
N ALA A 238 12.28 -5.17 18.04
CA ALA A 238 12.41 -4.28 16.89
C ALA A 238 12.85 -2.85 17.28
N SER A 239 12.31 -2.26 18.34
CA SER A 239 12.74 -0.93 18.80
C SER A 239 14.18 -0.92 19.33
N ARG A 240 14.63 -2.01 19.97
CA ARG A 240 16.04 -2.14 20.40
C ARG A 240 16.98 -2.31 19.21
N LEU A 241 16.58 -3.11 18.22
CA LEU A 241 17.34 -3.27 16.99
C LEU A 241 17.40 -1.95 16.20
N ALA A 242 16.29 -1.21 16.12
CA ALA A 242 16.25 0.10 15.50
C ALA A 242 17.22 1.07 16.19
N GLU A 243 17.25 1.12 17.53
CA GLU A 243 18.22 1.95 18.28
C GLU A 243 19.67 1.62 17.93
N THR A 244 20.02 0.33 17.90
CA THR A 244 21.37 -0.09 17.50
C THR A 244 21.68 0.33 16.07
N LEU A 245 20.74 0.12 15.14
CA LEU A 245 20.89 0.49 13.75
C LEU A 245 20.96 2.01 13.54
N ARG A 246 20.31 2.84 14.38
CA ARG A 246 20.49 4.30 14.33
C ARG A 246 21.93 4.70 14.56
N HIS A 247 22.58 4.11 15.56
CA HIS A 247 23.98 4.39 15.84
C HIS A 247 24.94 3.89 14.75
N GLU A 248 24.58 2.81 14.04
CA GLU A 248 25.34 2.35 12.87
C GLU A 248 25.13 3.28 11.67
N VAL A 249 23.88 3.59 11.33
CA VAL A 249 23.52 4.48 10.22
C VAL A 249 24.12 5.87 10.39
N ALA A 250 24.17 6.41 11.62
CA ALA A 250 24.80 7.70 11.91
C ALA A 250 26.32 7.74 11.61
N ARG A 251 26.98 6.59 11.47
CA ARG A 251 28.42 6.48 11.13
C ARG A 251 28.65 6.14 9.66
N MET A 252 27.59 5.86 8.90
CA MET A 252 27.63 5.51 7.49
C MET A 252 27.49 6.77 6.63
N GLN A 253 27.99 6.72 5.41
CA GLN A 253 27.85 7.82 4.47
C GLN A 253 26.43 7.87 3.88
N PRO A 254 25.89 9.06 3.59
CA PRO A 254 24.65 9.18 2.83
C PRO A 254 24.75 8.40 1.50
N GLY A 255 23.72 7.61 1.17
CA GLY A 255 23.71 6.70 0.03
C GLY A 255 24.42 5.36 0.26
N GLU A 256 25.09 5.15 1.39
CA GLU A 256 25.72 3.88 1.73
C GLU A 256 24.67 2.79 2.00
N ARG A 257 24.97 1.56 1.59
CA ARG A 257 24.02 0.43 1.64
C ARG A 257 24.01 -0.22 3.02
N LEU A 258 22.82 -0.39 3.58
CA LEU A 258 22.64 -1.12 4.83
C LEU A 258 22.94 -2.63 4.65
N PRO A 259 23.42 -3.31 5.71
CA PRO A 259 23.59 -4.76 5.71
C PRO A 259 22.31 -5.48 5.29
N ARG A 260 22.45 -6.61 4.59
CA ARG A 260 21.30 -7.34 4.06
C ARG A 260 20.47 -7.96 5.19
N ARG A 261 19.19 -8.24 4.92
CA ARG A 261 18.28 -8.86 5.89
C ARG A 261 18.84 -10.14 6.51
N ILE A 262 19.51 -10.97 5.71
CA ILE A 262 20.16 -12.22 6.15
C ILE A 262 21.33 -11.94 7.10
N GLU A 263 22.12 -10.90 6.83
CA GLU A 263 23.27 -10.49 7.64
C GLU A 263 22.83 -9.93 8.98
N LEU A 264 21.78 -9.09 9.01
CA LEU A 264 21.21 -8.55 10.25
C LEU A 264 20.54 -9.65 11.10
N LYS A 265 19.86 -10.60 10.44
CA LYS A 265 19.29 -11.77 11.11
C LYS A 265 20.36 -12.60 11.81
N ALA A 266 21.48 -12.88 11.12
CA ALA A 266 22.58 -13.65 11.65
C ALA A 266 23.35 -12.90 12.75
N ARG A 267 23.57 -11.58 12.56
CA ARG A 267 24.34 -10.74 13.49
C ARG A 267 23.62 -10.48 14.81
N TYR A 268 22.29 -10.34 14.76
CA TYR A 268 21.48 -9.95 15.93
C TYR A 268 20.57 -11.06 16.47
N GLU A 269 20.63 -12.27 15.89
CA GLU A 269 19.81 -13.43 16.28
C GLU A 269 18.29 -13.11 16.35
N VAL A 270 17.80 -12.31 15.42
CA VAL A 270 16.41 -11.84 15.37
C VAL A 270 15.60 -12.54 14.25
N SER A 271 14.28 -12.45 14.29
CA SER A 271 13.44 -12.90 13.18
C SER A 271 13.49 -11.92 11.99
N THR A 272 13.20 -12.42 10.80
CA THR A 272 13.01 -11.63 9.57
C THR A 272 12.03 -10.46 9.81
N SER A 273 10.89 -10.74 10.46
CA SER A 273 9.89 -9.73 10.82
C SER A 273 10.41 -8.65 11.76
N THR A 274 11.30 -9.00 12.70
CA THR A 274 11.89 -8.02 13.63
C THR A 274 12.84 -7.07 12.90
N VAL A 275 13.55 -7.55 11.88
CA VAL A 275 14.40 -6.72 11.01
C VAL A 275 13.55 -5.79 10.16
N ASP A 276 12.45 -6.29 9.59
CA ASP A 276 11.53 -5.49 8.78
C ASP A 276 10.84 -4.40 9.61
N ASP A 277 10.38 -4.73 10.83
CA ASP A 277 9.83 -3.77 11.78
C ASP A 277 10.86 -2.69 12.17
N ALA A 278 12.12 -3.07 12.39
CA ALA A 278 13.19 -2.14 12.72
C ALA A 278 13.53 -1.20 11.54
N TRP A 279 13.56 -1.72 10.32
CA TRP A 279 13.72 -0.90 9.12
C TRP A 279 12.53 0.03 8.87
N ALA A 280 11.30 -0.42 9.15
CA ALA A 280 10.13 0.45 9.08
C ALA A 280 10.23 1.64 10.04
N ILE A 281 10.77 1.44 11.24
CA ILE A 281 11.06 2.52 12.20
C ILE A 281 12.07 3.51 11.61
N LEU A 282 13.21 3.04 11.09
CA LEU A 282 14.25 3.91 10.52
C LEU A 282 13.79 4.66 9.26
N ARG A 283 12.93 4.03 8.43
CA ARG A 283 12.31 4.68 7.27
C ARG A 283 11.39 5.81 7.69
N ARG A 284 10.56 5.57 8.70
CA ARG A 284 9.65 6.58 9.26
C ARG A 284 10.41 7.77 9.85
N GLU A 285 11.59 7.50 10.42
CA GLU A 285 12.51 8.51 10.93
C GLU A 285 13.31 9.22 9.81
N GLY A 286 13.18 8.79 8.55
CA GLY A 286 13.86 9.39 7.40
C GLY A 286 15.37 9.11 7.35
N LEU A 287 15.84 8.08 8.08
CA LEU A 287 17.25 7.72 8.15
C LEU A 287 17.68 6.79 7.01
N ILE A 288 16.73 6.03 6.46
CA ILE A 288 16.98 5.09 5.38
C ILE A 288 15.88 5.16 4.31
N GLU A 289 16.26 4.88 3.08
CA GLU A 289 15.37 4.81 1.92
C GLU A 289 15.49 3.45 1.21
N SER A 290 14.39 3.00 0.61
CA SER A 290 14.36 1.77 -0.17
C SER A 290 14.81 2.06 -1.60
N ASN A 291 15.81 1.33 -2.09
CA ASN A 291 16.23 1.40 -3.50
C ASN A 291 15.80 0.13 -4.26
N GLY A 292 14.57 -0.33 -3.98
CA GLY A 292 13.97 -1.51 -4.62
C GLY A 292 14.83 -2.77 -4.49
N VAL A 293 15.25 -3.33 -5.62
CA VAL A 293 16.01 -4.60 -5.73
C VAL A 293 17.34 -4.57 -4.96
N GLN A 294 17.90 -3.39 -4.70
CA GLN A 294 19.18 -3.25 -4.02
C GLN A 294 19.06 -3.18 -2.48
N GLY A 295 17.86 -3.16 -1.92
CA GLY A 295 17.63 -3.07 -0.48
C GLY A 295 17.70 -1.63 0.03
N TYR A 296 18.08 -1.44 1.31
CA TYR A 296 18.03 -0.15 1.99
C TYR A 296 19.36 0.60 1.93
N ARG A 297 19.31 1.93 1.78
CA ARG A 297 20.46 2.85 1.85
C ARG A 297 20.20 3.96 2.85
N VAL A 298 21.27 4.56 3.37
CA VAL A 298 21.19 5.76 4.21
C VAL A 298 20.70 6.92 3.36
N THR A 299 19.71 7.67 3.86
CA THR A 299 19.10 8.78 3.11
C THR A 299 20.15 9.87 2.79
N MET A 300 20.08 10.45 1.59
CA MET A 300 21.04 11.42 1.06
C MET A 300 21.01 12.81 1.72
N ASP A 301 20.01 13.10 2.56
CA ASP A 301 19.75 14.43 3.09
C ASP A 301 19.90 14.50 4.62
N VAL A 302 21.14 14.74 5.07
CA VAL A 302 21.47 14.96 6.50
C VAL A 302 20.85 16.28 7.03
N SER A 303 20.28 17.12 6.16
CA SER A 303 19.73 18.44 6.51
C SER A 303 18.39 18.37 7.27
N ARG A 304 17.76 17.20 7.38
CA ARG A 304 16.51 17.01 8.15
C ARG A 304 16.70 16.57 9.60
N LEU A 305 17.95 16.30 10.03
CA LEU A 305 18.26 15.92 11.42
C LEU A 305 18.36 17.10 12.40
N ALA A 306 18.15 18.35 11.95
CA ALA A 306 18.38 19.56 12.74
C ALA A 306 17.13 20.37 13.12
N VAL A 307 15.93 19.75 13.22
CA VAL A 307 14.70 20.48 13.65
C VAL A 307 14.07 19.89 14.93
N ALA A 308 14.87 19.30 15.80
CA ALA A 308 14.40 19.00 17.17
C ALA A 308 15.56 19.02 18.17
N ALA A 309 16.02 20.24 18.51
CA ALA A 309 16.73 20.55 19.74
C ALA A 309 16.14 21.83 20.33
#